data_AF-A0A0N4U203-F1
#
_entry.id   AF-A0A0N4U203-F1
#
_cell.length_a   1.000
_cell.length_b   1.000
_cell.length_c   1.000
_cell.angle_alpha   90.00
_cell.angle_beta   90.00
_cell.angle_gamma   90.00
#
_symmetry.space_group_name_H-M   'P 1'
#
loop_
_entity.id
_entity.type
_entity.pdbx_description
1 polymer ?
#
loop_
_entity_poly.entity_id
_entity_poly.type
_entity_poly.pdbx_seq_one_letter_code
_entity_poly.pdbx_strand_id
1 'polypeptide(L)'
;MSTKCLPILFINMVGEMAYIIQQRLQAQKISKEKSFRVLSDIFYTMFDKKFIEEIFKPQEIYSRRIMRTFFEKIAHSSIMRLNETSMDKLYDLMTMAFKYQIQMCSQPDQIIIISLNHIDGIRKILPNDEFLGELLDSNLENFSKLIRVSLLLREKKQMDDGRFLLFPSKDIELPYKGEQPGTIKYFTGGKITKTETFPLIRKQISYKKCETMVFIPLNL
;
A
#
# COMPACT_ATOMS: atom_id res chain seq x y z
N MET A 1 0.29 -12.29 -0.75
CA MET A 1 1.20 -11.21 -0.30
C MET A 1 0.53 -10.47 0.85
N SER A 2 1.04 -9.33 1.35
CA SER A 2 0.31 -8.56 2.36
C SER A 2 -0.99 -8.01 1.78
N THR A 3 -2.14 -8.35 2.38
CA THR A 3 -3.46 -7.91 1.92
C THR A 3 -3.74 -6.42 2.18
N LYS A 4 -2.79 -5.70 2.80
CA LYS A 4 -2.89 -4.26 3.08
C LYS A 4 -1.89 -3.42 2.29
N CYS A 5 -1.22 -4.00 1.29
CA CYS A 5 -0.21 -3.29 0.51
C CYS A 5 -0.80 -2.38 -0.58
N LEU A 6 -1.98 -2.74 -1.13
CA LEU A 6 -2.58 -2.02 -2.25
C LEU A 6 -2.83 -0.52 -1.99
N PRO A 7 -3.36 -0.07 -0.83
CA PRO A 7 -3.58 1.36 -0.58
C PRO A 7 -2.30 2.20 -0.64
N ILE A 8 -1.21 1.68 -0.06
CA ILE A 8 0.09 2.35 -0.06
C ILE A 8 0.61 2.43 -1.50
N LEU A 9 0.61 1.32 -2.22
CA LEU A 9 1.05 1.30 -3.62
C LEU A 9 0.23 2.28 -4.48
N PHE A 10 -1.09 2.21 -4.36
CA PHE A 10 -2.01 3.00 -5.15
C PHE A 10 -1.79 4.50 -4.97
N ILE A 11 -1.72 4.98 -3.72
CA ILE A 11 -1.61 6.41 -3.46
C ILE A 11 -0.26 6.98 -3.86
N ASN A 12 0.81 6.23 -3.66
CA ASN A 12 2.10 6.70 -4.10
C ASN A 12 2.19 6.77 -5.63
N MET A 13 1.63 5.78 -6.34
CA MET A 13 1.53 5.85 -7.80
C MET A 13 0.61 7.00 -8.27
N VAL A 14 -0.49 7.28 -7.56
CA VAL A 14 -1.35 8.45 -7.82
C VAL A 14 -0.57 9.75 -7.68
N GLY A 15 0.24 9.90 -6.62
CA GLY A 15 1.10 11.05 -6.42
C GLY A 15 2.06 11.29 -7.58
N GLU A 16 2.77 10.23 -8.01
CA GLU A 16 3.67 10.31 -9.15
C GLU A 16 2.94 10.66 -10.45
N MET A 17 1.76 10.08 -10.68
CA MET A 17 0.93 10.41 -11.83
C MET A 17 0.54 11.89 -11.84
N ALA A 18 0.14 12.43 -10.68
CA ALA A 18 -0.22 13.82 -10.50
C ALA A 18 0.94 14.76 -10.86
N TYR A 19 2.14 14.47 -10.35
CA TYR A 19 3.34 15.27 -10.64
C TYR A 19 3.72 15.22 -12.12
N ILE A 20 3.76 14.04 -12.73
CA ILE A 20 4.13 13.87 -14.14
C ILE A 20 3.14 14.58 -15.06
N ILE A 21 1.83 14.46 -14.80
CA ILE A 21 0.81 15.13 -15.60
C ILE A 21 0.89 16.66 -15.42
N GLN A 22 1.04 17.15 -14.19
CA GLN A 22 1.20 18.57 -13.91
C GLN A 22 2.41 19.15 -14.66
N GLN A 23 3.58 18.51 -14.56
CA GLN A 23 4.80 18.93 -15.24
C GLN A 23 4.64 18.92 -16.76
N ARG A 24 3.96 17.90 -17.32
CA ARG A 24 3.68 17.83 -18.76
C ARG A 24 2.78 18.96 -19.24
N LEU A 25 1.73 19.28 -18.50
CA LEU A 25 0.83 20.40 -18.83
C LEU A 25 1.57 21.74 -18.79
N GLN A 26 2.46 21.93 -17.80
CA GLN A 26 3.31 23.13 -17.69
C GLN A 26 4.31 23.23 -18.85
N ALA A 27 5.00 22.14 -19.19
CA ALA A 27 5.96 22.09 -20.29
C ALA A 27 5.30 22.40 -21.65
N GLN A 28 4.05 21.99 -21.82
CA GLN A 28 3.24 22.27 -23.02
C GLN A 28 2.56 23.65 -22.99
N LYS A 29 2.76 24.44 -21.93
CA LYS A 29 2.16 25.78 -21.74
C LYS A 29 0.62 25.76 -21.89
N ILE A 30 -0.02 24.70 -21.38
CA ILE A 30 -1.48 24.61 -21.36
C ILE A 30 -2.04 25.71 -20.43
N SER A 31 -3.14 26.35 -20.81
CA SER A 31 -3.75 27.42 -20.00
C SER A 31 -4.07 26.93 -18.59
N LYS A 32 -4.05 27.84 -17.61
CA LYS A 32 -4.30 27.50 -16.20
C LYS A 32 -5.69 26.90 -16.01
N GLU A 33 -6.69 27.42 -16.70
CA GLU A 33 -8.09 26.96 -16.63
C GLU A 33 -8.26 25.56 -17.22
N LYS A 34 -7.55 25.26 -18.31
CA LYS A 34 -7.57 23.92 -18.91
C LYS A 34 -6.79 22.92 -18.06
N SER A 35 -5.64 23.34 -17.52
CA SER A 35 -4.84 22.50 -16.62
C SER A 35 -5.57 22.18 -15.32
N PHE A 36 -6.25 23.19 -14.75
CA PHE A 36 -7.11 23.02 -13.57
C PHE A 36 -8.17 21.94 -13.84
N ARG A 37 -8.92 22.06 -14.94
CA ARG A 37 -9.96 21.07 -15.32
C ARG A 37 -9.39 19.66 -15.48
N VAL A 38 -8.26 19.51 -16.19
CA VAL A 38 -7.63 18.19 -16.37
C VAL A 38 -7.23 17.57 -15.04
N LEU A 39 -6.59 18.35 -14.17
CA LEU A 39 -6.10 17.85 -12.88
C LEU A 39 -7.24 17.60 -11.89
N SER A 40 -8.26 18.46 -11.84
CA SER A 40 -9.43 18.28 -10.98
C SER A 40 -10.21 17.02 -11.35
N ASP A 41 -10.48 16.78 -12.64
CA ASP A 41 -11.19 15.59 -13.11
C ASP A 41 -10.46 14.30 -12.70
N ILE A 42 -9.12 14.30 -12.83
CA ILE A 42 -8.27 13.19 -12.43
C ILE A 42 -8.31 13.00 -10.90
N PHE A 43 -8.11 14.06 -10.12
CA PHE A 43 -8.04 13.95 -8.66
C PHE A 43 -9.39 13.57 -8.04
N TYR A 44 -10.51 14.10 -8.54
CA TYR A 44 -11.84 13.69 -8.08
C TYR A 44 -12.12 12.21 -8.37
N THR A 45 -11.63 11.71 -9.50
CA THR A 45 -11.74 10.27 -9.82
C THR A 45 -10.85 9.43 -8.91
N MET A 46 -9.61 9.87 -8.65
CA MET A 46 -8.63 9.16 -7.83
C MET A 46 -9.04 9.05 -6.37
N PHE A 47 -9.64 10.12 -5.83
CA PHE A 47 -9.95 10.25 -4.41
C PHE A 47 -11.45 10.11 -4.11
N ASP A 48 -12.26 9.67 -5.07
CA ASP A 48 -13.67 9.35 -4.83
C ASP A 48 -13.81 8.44 -3.61
N LYS A 49 -14.70 8.83 -2.70
CA LYS A 49 -14.81 8.20 -1.38
C LYS A 49 -15.12 6.72 -1.48
N LYS A 50 -16.04 6.31 -2.35
CA LYS A 50 -16.41 4.89 -2.52
C LYS A 50 -15.24 4.13 -3.10
N PHE A 51 -14.57 4.71 -4.08
CA PHE A 51 -13.42 4.10 -4.71
C PHE A 51 -12.26 3.89 -3.72
N ILE A 52 -11.92 4.89 -2.91
CA ILE A 52 -10.90 4.75 -1.87
C ILE A 52 -11.31 3.71 -0.81
N GLU A 53 -12.58 3.70 -0.38
CA GLU A 53 -13.08 2.68 0.55
C GLU A 53 -12.90 1.25 0.00
N GLU A 54 -13.09 1.03 -1.30
CA GLU A 54 -12.82 -0.26 -1.95
C GLU A 54 -11.32 -0.59 -1.99
N ILE A 55 -10.44 0.36 -2.31
CA ILE A 55 -8.99 0.15 -2.31
C ILE A 55 -8.47 -0.25 -0.94
N PHE A 56 -9.05 0.31 0.13
CA PHE A 56 -8.66 0.01 1.52
C PHE A 56 -9.18 -1.32 2.07
N LYS A 57 -10.06 -2.02 1.35
CA LYS A 57 -10.44 -3.39 1.74
C LYS A 57 -9.22 -4.32 1.65
N PRO A 58 -9.05 -5.26 2.60
CA PRO A 58 -7.99 -6.26 2.52
C PRO A 58 -8.07 -7.05 1.21
N GLN A 59 -7.07 -6.93 0.36
CA GLN A 59 -7.03 -7.57 -0.95
C GLN A 59 -5.59 -7.75 -1.44
N GLU A 60 -5.38 -8.71 -2.33
CA GLU A 60 -4.10 -8.87 -3.02
C GLU A 60 -3.88 -7.72 -4.00
N ILE A 61 -2.61 -7.41 -4.29
CA ILE A 61 -2.24 -6.38 -5.26
C ILE A 61 -2.64 -6.85 -6.66
N TYR A 62 -3.14 -5.93 -7.50
CA TYR A 62 -3.43 -6.25 -8.89
C TYR A 62 -2.16 -6.58 -9.68
N SER A 63 -2.29 -7.39 -10.72
CA SER A 63 -1.18 -7.61 -11.66
C SER A 63 -0.78 -6.29 -12.34
N ARG A 64 0.48 -6.16 -12.77
CA ARG A 64 0.98 -4.98 -13.51
C ARG A 64 0.06 -4.58 -14.67
N ARG A 65 -0.47 -5.55 -15.41
CA ARG A 65 -1.41 -5.31 -16.52
C ARG A 65 -2.71 -4.65 -16.04
N ILE A 66 -3.29 -5.17 -14.95
CA ILE A 66 -4.54 -4.63 -14.39
C ILE A 66 -4.30 -3.24 -13.80
N MET A 67 -3.21 -3.05 -13.03
CA MET A 67 -2.81 -1.73 -12.52
C MET A 67 -2.63 -0.70 -13.63
N ARG A 68 -1.99 -1.09 -14.75
CA ARG A 68 -1.80 -0.20 -15.90
C ARG A 68 -3.13 0.22 -16.52
N THR A 69 -4.03 -0.73 -16.78
CA THR A 69 -5.37 -0.43 -17.30
C THR A 69 -6.18 0.41 -16.32
N PHE A 70 -5.95 0.21 -15.03
CA PHE A 70 -6.61 0.97 -13.98
C PHE A 70 -6.19 2.45 -14.01
N PHE A 71 -4.89 2.74 -14.05
CA PHE A 71 -4.39 4.11 -14.18
C PHE A 71 -4.72 4.76 -15.52
N GLU A 72 -4.85 3.97 -16.59
CA GLU A 72 -5.31 4.47 -17.89
C GLU A 72 -6.73 5.01 -17.83
N LYS A 73 -7.64 4.28 -17.17
CA LYS A 73 -9.02 4.73 -16.94
C LYS A 73 -9.07 6.02 -16.13
N ILE A 74 -8.20 6.16 -15.14
CA ILE A 74 -8.07 7.40 -14.35
C ILE A 74 -7.56 8.54 -15.23
N ALA A 75 -6.52 8.33 -16.03
CA ALA A 75 -5.96 9.39 -16.89
C ALA A 75 -7.02 9.93 -17.87
N HIS A 76 -7.82 9.01 -18.43
CA HIS A 76 -8.86 9.29 -19.41
C HIS A 76 -10.22 9.66 -18.80
N SER A 77 -10.33 9.81 -17.47
CA SER A 77 -11.50 10.43 -16.84
C SER A 77 -11.57 11.93 -17.15
N SER A 78 -10.42 12.54 -17.41
CA SER A 78 -10.32 13.92 -17.88
C SER A 78 -10.48 14.05 -19.40
N ILE A 79 -10.59 15.30 -19.85
CA ILE A 79 -10.53 15.65 -21.27
C ILE A 79 -9.19 15.31 -21.95
N MET A 80 -8.11 15.08 -21.19
CA MET A 80 -6.80 14.72 -21.74
C MET A 80 -6.85 13.34 -22.41
N ARG A 81 -6.35 13.24 -23.65
CA ARG A 81 -6.22 11.97 -24.38
C ARG A 81 -4.75 11.60 -24.54
N LEU A 82 -4.37 10.49 -23.91
CA LEU A 82 -3.05 9.87 -24.06
C LEU A 82 -3.19 8.67 -25.01
N ASN A 83 -2.28 8.56 -25.98
CA ASN A 83 -2.15 7.35 -26.79
C ASN A 83 -1.47 6.23 -25.99
N GLU A 84 -1.57 4.99 -26.50
CA GLU A 84 -1.01 3.78 -25.88
C GLU A 84 0.46 3.95 -25.46
N THR A 85 1.31 4.40 -26.37
CA THR A 85 2.74 4.65 -26.09
C THR A 85 2.97 5.69 -24.99
N SER A 86 2.15 6.74 -24.92
CA SER A 86 2.25 7.75 -23.87
C SER A 86 1.76 7.20 -22.53
N MET A 87 0.74 6.34 -22.53
CA MET A 87 0.20 5.73 -21.34
C MET A 87 1.19 4.74 -20.73
N ASP A 88 1.84 3.91 -21.56
CA ASP A 88 2.90 3.00 -21.12
C ASP A 88 4.07 3.75 -20.50
N LYS A 89 4.53 4.83 -21.15
CA LYS A 89 5.60 5.70 -20.61
C LYS A 89 5.20 6.35 -19.29
N LEU A 90 3.96 6.83 -19.17
CA LEU A 90 3.46 7.41 -17.92
C LEU A 90 3.51 6.37 -16.79
N TYR A 91 2.99 5.16 -17.04
CA TYR A 91 2.99 4.07 -16.07
C TYR A 91 4.40 3.64 -15.65
N ASP A 92 5.32 3.52 -16.61
CA ASP A 92 6.71 3.15 -16.33
C ASP A 92 7.45 4.24 -15.53
N LEU A 93 7.21 5.53 -15.82
CA LEU A 93 7.78 6.64 -15.05
C LEU A 93 7.26 6.65 -13.62
N MET A 94 5.95 6.48 -13.42
CA MET A 94 5.34 6.39 -12.08
C MET A 94 5.95 5.23 -11.28
N THR A 95 6.07 4.06 -11.92
CA THR A 95 6.63 2.86 -11.30
C THR A 95 8.10 3.06 -10.95
N MET A 96 8.89 3.67 -11.84
CA MET A 96 10.31 3.94 -11.63
C MET A 96 10.54 4.94 -10.49
N ALA A 97 9.81 6.06 -10.48
CA ALA A 97 9.93 7.09 -9.46
C ALA A 97 9.59 6.54 -8.07
N PHE A 98 8.48 5.81 -7.95
CA PHE A 98 8.10 5.22 -6.67
C PHE A 98 9.08 4.11 -6.21
N LYS A 99 9.55 3.24 -7.13
CA LYS A 99 10.60 2.26 -6.81
C LYS A 99 11.86 2.93 -6.27
N TYR A 100 12.27 4.04 -6.88
CA TYR A 100 13.42 4.80 -6.42
C TYR A 100 13.19 5.39 -5.03
N GLN A 101 12.02 5.98 -4.76
CA GLN A 101 11.67 6.46 -3.41
C GLN A 101 11.73 5.35 -2.35
N ILE A 102 11.20 4.14 -2.66
CA ILE A 102 11.30 2.98 -1.76
C ILE A 102 12.76 2.59 -1.53
N GLN A 103 13.60 2.57 -2.57
CA GLN A 103 15.02 2.24 -2.42
C GLN A 103 15.77 3.24 -1.54
N MET A 104 15.32 4.49 -1.49
CA MET A 104 15.88 5.52 -0.62
C MET A 104 15.39 5.41 0.83
N CYS A 105 14.38 4.57 1.12
CA CYS A 105 13.92 4.38 2.49
C CYS A 105 14.95 3.62 3.33
N SER A 106 15.46 4.25 4.40
CA SER A 106 16.29 3.60 5.41
C SER A 106 15.47 2.96 6.54
N GLN A 107 14.22 3.39 6.72
CA GLN A 107 13.32 2.88 7.77
C GLN A 107 11.89 2.69 7.23
N PRO A 108 11.11 1.69 7.71
CA PRO A 108 9.79 1.38 7.18
C PRO A 108 8.75 2.51 7.31
N ASP A 109 8.84 3.34 8.34
CA ASP A 109 7.96 4.50 8.58
C ASP A 109 8.08 5.55 7.49
N GLN A 110 9.23 5.63 6.80
CA GLN A 110 9.43 6.56 5.68
C GLN A 110 8.48 6.28 4.50
N ILE A 111 7.98 5.06 4.35
CA ILE A 111 6.97 4.73 3.33
C ILE A 111 5.66 5.51 3.59
N ILE A 112 5.28 5.67 4.86
CA ILE A 112 4.12 6.47 5.24
C ILE A 112 4.39 7.94 4.98
N ILE A 113 5.60 8.43 5.27
CA ILE A 113 6.00 9.82 5.00
C ILE A 113 5.93 10.12 3.49
N ILE A 114 6.41 9.22 2.63
CA ILE A 114 6.28 9.36 1.17
C ILE A 114 4.81 9.46 0.76
N SER A 115 3.95 8.62 1.36
CA SER A 115 2.50 8.63 1.08
C SER A 115 1.85 9.96 1.49
N LEU A 116 2.22 10.51 2.64
CA LEU A 116 1.74 11.82 3.11
C LEU A 116 2.27 12.96 2.24
N ASN A 117 3.55 12.91 1.83
CA ASN A 117 4.13 13.89 0.91
C ASN A 117 3.40 13.91 -0.44
N HIS A 118 2.97 12.76 -0.95
CA HIS A 118 2.16 12.68 -2.16
C HIS A 118 0.81 13.38 -2.00
N ILE A 119 0.11 13.14 -0.89
CA ILE A 119 -1.18 13.78 -0.59
C ILE A 119 -1.00 15.31 -0.45
N ASP A 120 -0.02 15.75 0.32
CA ASP A 120 0.29 17.18 0.49
C ASP A 120 0.73 17.83 -0.82
N GLY A 121 1.48 17.10 -1.65
CA GLY A 121 1.87 17.56 -2.97
C GLY A 121 0.67 17.75 -3.88
N ILE A 122 -0.27 16.81 -3.90
CA ILE A 122 -1.53 16.92 -4.68
C ILE A 122 -2.33 18.13 -4.23
N ARG A 123 -2.47 18.36 -2.90
CA ARG A 123 -3.11 19.57 -2.37
C ARG A 123 -2.45 20.85 -2.87
N LYS A 124 -1.12 20.88 -2.99
CA LYS A 124 -0.37 22.03 -3.52
C LYS A 124 -0.54 22.24 -5.03
N ILE A 125 -0.97 21.23 -5.78
CA ILE A 125 -1.23 21.37 -7.22
C ILE A 125 -2.46 22.26 -7.46
N LEU A 126 -3.52 22.08 -6.66
CA LEU A 126 -4.77 22.85 -6.73
C LEU A 126 -5.12 23.46 -5.35
N PRO A 127 -4.36 24.46 -4.88
CA PRO A 127 -4.47 24.96 -3.50
C PRO A 127 -5.80 25.67 -3.18
N ASN A 128 -6.51 26.13 -4.21
CA ASN A 128 -7.79 26.85 -4.07
C ASN A 128 -9.01 25.94 -4.30
N ASP A 129 -8.80 24.63 -4.44
CA ASP A 129 -9.87 23.65 -4.63
C ASP A 129 -10.30 23.10 -3.28
N GLU A 130 -11.29 23.77 -2.65
CA GLU A 130 -11.80 23.39 -1.33
C GLU A 130 -12.37 21.97 -1.33
N PHE A 131 -13.06 21.57 -2.40
CA PHE A 131 -13.64 20.24 -2.52
C PHE A 131 -12.56 19.16 -2.59
N LEU A 132 -11.47 19.38 -3.33
CA LEU A 132 -10.30 18.51 -3.27
C LEU A 132 -9.71 18.47 -1.86
N GLY A 133 -9.60 19.62 -1.19
CA GLY A 133 -9.11 19.72 0.18
C GLY A 133 -9.86 18.81 1.14
N GLU A 134 -11.20 18.91 1.15
CA GLU A 134 -12.10 18.07 1.96
C GLU A 134 -11.98 16.58 1.60
N LEU A 135 -11.89 16.27 0.31
CA LEU A 135 -11.75 14.91 -0.18
C LEU A 135 -10.44 14.28 0.33
N LEU A 136 -9.33 15.02 0.25
CA LEU A 136 -8.03 14.58 0.77
C LEU A 136 -8.06 14.41 2.29
N ASP A 137 -8.69 15.32 3.05
CA ASP A 137 -8.80 15.21 4.50
C ASP A 137 -9.61 13.97 4.92
N SER A 138 -10.75 13.73 4.26
CA SER A 138 -11.57 12.54 4.51
C SER A 138 -10.82 11.22 4.21
N ASN A 139 -9.92 11.24 3.22
CA ASN A 139 -9.09 10.09 2.86
C ASN A 139 -7.85 9.95 3.76
N LEU A 140 -7.30 11.05 4.26
CA LEU A 140 -6.25 11.04 5.28
C LEU A 140 -6.76 10.43 6.58
N GLU A 141 -8.01 10.65 6.96
CA GLU A 141 -8.62 9.95 8.10
C GLU A 141 -8.57 8.44 7.93
N ASN A 142 -8.60 7.90 6.69
CA ASN A 142 -8.44 6.47 6.45
C ASN A 142 -7.00 5.98 6.67
N PHE A 143 -5.99 6.82 6.44
CA PHE A 143 -4.57 6.52 6.77
C PHE A 143 -4.27 6.68 8.24
N SER A 144 -4.78 7.77 8.81
CA SER A 144 -4.42 8.23 10.13
C SER A 144 -5.29 7.63 11.22
N LYS A 145 -6.24 6.71 10.90
CA LYS A 145 -7.15 6.07 11.87
C LYS A 145 -6.37 5.70 13.12
N LEU A 146 -6.38 6.63 14.09
CA LEU A 146 -6.16 6.37 15.49
C LEU A 146 -7.00 5.13 15.75
N ILE A 147 -6.34 4.03 16.14
CA ILE A 147 -6.97 2.72 16.20
C ILE A 147 -8.23 2.87 17.04
N ARG A 148 -9.40 2.97 16.37
CA ARG A 148 -10.67 3.02 17.07
C ARG A 148 -10.77 1.65 17.72
N VAL A 149 -10.81 1.60 19.05
CA VAL A 149 -10.88 0.33 19.80
C VAL A 149 -12.07 -0.52 19.30
N SER A 150 -13.15 0.13 18.85
CA SER A 150 -14.29 -0.52 18.20
C SER A 150 -13.93 -1.31 16.94
N LEU A 151 -12.87 -0.94 16.20
CA LEU A 151 -12.35 -1.70 15.06
C LEU A 151 -11.79 -3.04 15.51
N LEU A 152 -11.08 -3.10 16.64
CA LEU A 152 -10.52 -4.34 17.17
C LEU A 152 -11.61 -5.34 17.56
N LEU A 153 -12.70 -4.82 18.14
CA LEU A 153 -13.90 -5.61 18.45
C LEU A 153 -14.59 -6.08 17.16
N ARG A 154 -14.82 -5.17 16.21
CA ARG A 154 -15.50 -5.48 14.93
C ARG A 154 -14.74 -6.50 14.09
N GLU A 155 -13.42 -6.40 14.04
CA GLU A 155 -12.56 -7.33 13.29
C GLU A 155 -12.19 -8.59 14.09
N LYS A 156 -12.72 -8.76 15.32
CA LYS A 156 -12.40 -9.87 16.24
C LYS A 156 -10.89 -10.05 16.46
N LYS A 157 -10.17 -8.92 16.48
CA LYS A 157 -8.72 -8.85 16.66
C LYS A 157 -8.31 -8.74 18.12
N GLN A 158 -9.22 -8.38 19.01
CA GLN A 158 -8.97 -8.26 20.44
C GLN A 158 -9.67 -9.38 21.22
N MET A 159 -8.99 -9.87 22.25
CA MET A 159 -9.54 -10.75 23.28
C MET A 159 -10.05 -9.94 24.48
N ASP A 160 -10.94 -10.54 25.26
CA ASP A 160 -11.47 -10.00 26.52
C ASP A 160 -10.39 -9.71 27.57
N ASP A 161 -9.24 -10.38 27.48
CA ASP A 161 -8.06 -10.18 28.32
C ASP A 161 -7.04 -9.17 27.79
N GLY A 162 -7.39 -8.39 26.76
CA GLY A 162 -6.52 -7.35 26.18
C GLY A 162 -5.44 -7.86 25.22
N ARG A 163 -5.39 -9.16 24.91
CA ARG A 163 -4.46 -9.72 23.90
C ARG A 163 -4.99 -9.55 22.47
N PHE A 164 -4.07 -9.56 21.49
CA PHE A 164 -4.40 -9.52 20.06
C PHE A 164 -4.45 -10.92 19.43
N LEU A 165 -5.44 -11.16 18.58
CA LEU A 165 -5.49 -12.29 17.66
C LEU A 165 -4.68 -11.95 16.39
N LEU A 166 -3.38 -12.22 16.42
CA LEU A 166 -2.48 -11.99 15.30
C LEU A 166 -2.80 -12.90 14.11
N PHE A 167 -3.08 -14.18 14.39
CA PHE A 167 -3.37 -15.21 13.39
C PHE A 167 -4.81 -15.69 13.54
N PRO A 168 -5.73 -15.33 12.63
CA PRO A 168 -7.13 -15.75 12.74
C PRO A 168 -7.34 -17.22 12.38
N SER A 169 -6.40 -17.83 11.63
CA SER A 169 -6.41 -19.26 11.32
C SER A 169 -5.78 -20.06 12.46
N LYS A 170 -6.40 -21.20 12.79
CA LYS A 170 -5.81 -22.18 13.73
C LYS A 170 -4.61 -22.90 13.14
N ASP A 171 -4.56 -22.99 11.81
CA ASP A 171 -3.45 -23.56 11.07
C ASP A 171 -2.53 -22.41 10.60
N ILE A 172 -1.29 -22.42 11.07
CA ILE A 172 -0.23 -21.49 10.64
C ILE A 172 0.79 -22.30 9.86
N GLU A 173 0.97 -22.01 8.57
CA GLU A 173 2.08 -22.58 7.80
C GLU A 173 3.37 -21.84 8.14
N LEU A 174 4.40 -22.59 8.53
CA LEU A 174 5.73 -22.05 8.83
C LEU A 174 6.46 -21.71 7.51
N PRO A 175 7.39 -20.74 7.49
CA PRO A 175 8.29 -20.56 6.36
C PRO A 175 9.03 -21.86 5.99
N TYR A 176 9.52 -22.00 4.75
CA TYR A 176 10.36 -23.15 4.37
C TYR A 176 11.57 -23.27 5.31
N LYS A 177 11.75 -24.46 5.93
CA LYS A 177 12.70 -24.73 7.05
C LYS A 177 12.46 -23.94 8.34
N GLY A 178 11.33 -23.25 8.47
CA GLY A 178 10.90 -22.60 9.69
C GLY A 178 10.65 -23.64 10.78
N GLU A 179 11.24 -23.42 11.96
CA GLU A 179 10.95 -24.23 13.14
C GLU A 179 9.75 -23.65 13.87
N GLN A 180 8.96 -24.53 14.50
CA GLN A 180 7.86 -24.09 15.34
C GLN A 180 8.38 -23.20 16.48
N PRO A 181 7.79 -22.02 16.72
CA PRO A 181 8.12 -21.18 17.86
C PRO A 181 7.96 -21.93 19.19
N GLY A 182 8.82 -21.60 20.15
CA GLY A 182 8.83 -22.21 21.48
C GLY A 182 10.06 -23.06 21.77
N THR A 183 10.97 -23.25 20.81
CA THR A 183 12.25 -23.94 21.04
C THR A 183 13.39 -22.92 21.09
N ILE A 184 14.14 -22.89 22.18
CA ILE A 184 15.38 -22.11 22.33
C ILE A 184 16.56 -23.09 22.26
N LYS A 185 17.46 -22.88 21.31
CA LYS A 185 18.71 -23.66 21.17
C LYS A 185 19.89 -22.82 21.61
N TYR A 186 20.68 -23.35 22.54
CA TYR A 186 21.92 -22.76 23.03
C TYR A 186 23.09 -23.40 22.28
N PHE A 187 24.05 -22.58 21.86
CA PHE A 187 25.20 -23.02 21.08
C PHE A 187 26.50 -22.67 21.80
N THR A 188 27.47 -23.58 21.77
CA THR A 188 28.85 -23.32 22.24
C THR A 188 29.82 -24.05 21.31
N GLY A 189 30.77 -23.33 20.72
CA GLY A 189 31.71 -23.91 19.73
C GLY A 189 31.03 -24.42 18.44
N GLY A 190 29.94 -23.79 18.01
CA GLY A 190 29.19 -24.20 16.81
C GLY A 190 28.33 -25.46 16.98
N LYS A 191 28.35 -26.10 18.16
CA LYS A 191 27.50 -27.25 18.49
C LYS A 191 26.38 -26.81 19.42
N ILE A 192 25.20 -27.40 19.24
CA ILE A 192 24.06 -27.21 20.14
C ILE A 192 24.44 -27.84 21.49
N THR A 193 24.47 -27.04 22.56
CA THR A 193 24.78 -27.49 23.92
C THR A 193 23.54 -27.78 24.73
N LYS A 194 22.46 -27.02 24.51
CA LYS A 194 21.21 -27.18 25.24
C LYS A 194 20.05 -26.80 24.33
N THR A 195 18.92 -27.46 24.50
CA THR A 195 17.66 -27.06 23.85
C THR A 195 16.59 -27.01 24.93
N GLU A 196 15.89 -25.89 25.03
CA GLU A 196 14.77 -25.70 25.95
C GLU A 196 13.49 -25.48 25.13
N THR A 197 12.42 -26.18 25.49
CA THR A 197 11.12 -26.01 24.86
C THR A 197 10.17 -25.35 25.85
N PHE A 198 9.66 -24.19 25.51
CA PHE A 198 8.64 -23.49 26.25
C PHE A 198 7.27 -23.97 25.76
N PRO A 199 6.44 -24.56 26.63
CA PRO A 199 5.11 -24.98 26.24
C PRO A 199 4.33 -23.75 25.77
N LEU A 200 3.81 -23.80 24.54
CA LEU A 200 2.87 -22.81 24.06
C LEU A 200 1.66 -22.82 24.99
N ILE A 201 1.38 -21.68 25.63
CA ILE A 201 0.30 -21.52 26.62
C ILE A 201 -1.08 -21.94 26.06
N ARG A 202 -1.21 -22.05 24.72
CA ARG A 202 -2.42 -22.52 24.04
C ARG A 202 -2.12 -23.65 23.04
N LYS A 203 -2.72 -24.82 23.25
CA LYS A 203 -2.76 -25.96 22.30
C LYS A 203 -3.55 -25.68 21.00
N GLN A 204 -4.08 -24.47 20.80
CA GLN A 204 -5.02 -24.17 19.71
C GLN A 204 -4.38 -23.79 18.37
N ILE A 205 -3.07 -23.55 18.33
CA ILE A 205 -2.36 -23.21 17.10
C ILE A 205 -1.62 -24.45 16.61
N SER A 206 -2.04 -24.97 15.47
CA SER A 206 -1.37 -26.06 14.75
C SER A 206 -0.40 -25.43 13.74
N TYR A 207 0.89 -25.74 13.88
CA TYR A 207 1.89 -25.30 12.90
C TYR A 207 2.05 -26.37 11.83
N LYS A 208 1.83 -25.99 10.57
CA LYS A 208 2.09 -26.86 9.40
C LYS A 208 3.49 -26.55 8.87
N LYS A 209 4.31 -27.57 8.68
CA LYS A 209 5.64 -27.42 8.08
C LYS A 209 5.48 -27.14 6.59
N CYS A 210 6.11 -26.09 6.07
CA CYS A 210 6.16 -25.86 4.63
C CYS A 210 7.19 -26.79 3.99
N GLU A 211 6.74 -27.62 3.06
CA GLU A 211 7.59 -28.61 2.37
C GLU A 211 8.23 -28.07 1.08
N THR A 212 7.74 -26.95 0.55
CA THR A 212 8.16 -26.41 -0.74
C THR A 212 8.97 -25.13 -0.61
N MET A 213 10.09 -25.07 -1.33
CA MET A 213 10.87 -23.85 -1.48
C MET A 213 10.22 -23.01 -2.59
N VAL A 214 9.31 -22.09 -2.24
CA VAL A 214 8.73 -21.18 -3.25
C VAL A 214 9.73 -20.06 -3.52
N PHE A 215 10.37 -20.09 -4.70
CA PHE A 215 11.02 -18.91 -5.26
C PHE A 215 9.93 -17.91 -5.63
N ILE A 216 9.80 -16.82 -4.88
CA ILE A 216 8.98 -15.68 -5.28
C ILE A 216 9.89 -14.74 -6.08
N PRO A 217 9.80 -14.67 -7.42
CA PRO A 217 10.43 -13.59 -8.15
C PRO A 217 9.77 -12.28 -7.70
N LEU A 218 10.57 -11.33 -7.20
CA LEU A 218 10.14 -9.96 -6.90
C LEU A 218 9.79 -9.24 -8.21
N ASN A 219 8.62 -9.54 -8.78
CA ASN A 219 8.02 -8.78 -9.86
C ASN A 219 6.97 -7.84 -9.26
N LEU A 220 7.43 -6.72 -8.69
CA LEU A 220 6.61 -5.51 -8.56
C LEU A 220 6.52 -4.81 -9.92
#